data_AF-A0A6L4YQ80-F1
#
_entry.id   AF-A0A6L4YQ80-F1
#
_cell.length_a   1.000
_cell.length_b   1.000
_cell.length_c   1.000
_cell.angle_alpha   90.00
_cell.angle_beta   90.00
_cell.angle_gamma   90.00
#
_symmetry.space_group_name_H-M   'P 1'
#
loop_
_entity.id
_entity.type
_entity.pdbx_description
1 polymer ?
#
loop_
_entity_poly.entity_id
_entity_poly.type
_entity_poly.pdbx_seq_one_letter_code
_entity_poly.pdbx_strand_id
1 'polypeptide(L)'
;NRLYDFQHSDGGWGWWKDGESDHFMSAYVLWGMTLAYYADVDLKFDVAKRAADYLNKELVEEESNFDQQAWMLHALTVFQASVKNTKPSEFQLKAFNNIWENREKLNAYTRALLALSAHHLGQRDKAMVLVRNLEDGVKRDNTPDVSVIDRGAEKSNEAVIGTAHWGEDGIYYRWSDGGVEATSFVLRALLTIDPQNKLIEPVTNWLVKNRRGAQWSNTRDTAITILALNDYLKTSGELKPELDYELLVNGKVVATKKLSGEDALAAPSQFPIDRKMIVDGANEIRIRRRSGNGALYFAAQATFFSLENPIPAAGNEIFARRDYYKLISKPTLLKGFV
;
A
#
# COMPACT_ATOMS: atom_id res chain seq x y z
N ASN A 1 27.25 -4.45 5.71
CA ASN A 1 28.42 -3.60 6.04
C ASN A 1 28.03 -2.23 6.59
N ARG A 2 27.34 -1.34 5.85
CA ARG A 2 26.97 0.00 6.37
C ARG A 2 26.12 -0.04 7.65
N LEU A 3 25.08 -0.89 7.68
CA LEU A 3 24.25 -1.03 8.89
C LEU A 3 25.05 -1.53 10.10
N TYR A 4 26.06 -2.38 9.89
CA TYR A 4 26.90 -2.88 10.98
C TYR A 4 27.82 -1.81 11.56
N ASP A 5 28.34 -0.94 10.71
CA ASP A 5 29.18 0.20 11.09
C ASP A 5 28.40 1.31 11.81
N PHE A 6 27.07 1.33 11.68
CA PHE A 6 26.18 2.32 12.30
C PHE A 6 25.51 1.80 13.58
N GLN A 7 25.73 0.54 13.97
CA GLN A 7 25.14 0.03 15.22
C GLN A 7 25.93 0.56 16.42
N HIS A 8 25.24 1.20 17.34
CA HIS A 8 25.84 1.74 18.56
C HIS A 8 26.14 0.64 19.60
N SER A 9 26.81 0.99 20.69
CA SER A 9 27.22 0.04 21.73
C SER A 9 26.05 -0.58 22.50
N ASP A 10 24.95 0.16 22.66
CA ASP A 10 23.69 -0.32 23.25
C ASP A 10 22.94 -1.33 22.37
N GLY A 11 23.26 -1.39 21.07
CA GLY A 11 22.62 -2.25 20.08
C GLY A 11 21.63 -1.52 19.16
N GLY A 12 21.37 -0.24 19.39
CA GLY A 12 20.47 0.59 18.59
C GLY A 12 21.13 1.25 17.36
N TRP A 13 20.30 1.97 16.61
CA TRP A 13 20.70 2.85 15.50
C TRP A 13 20.08 4.22 15.68
N GLY A 14 20.82 5.26 15.32
CA GLY A 14 20.30 6.61 15.16
C GLY A 14 19.98 6.97 13.71
N TRP A 15 19.47 8.19 13.52
CA TRP A 15 19.33 8.81 12.20
C TRP A 15 20.70 9.10 11.54
N TRP A 16 21.73 9.28 12.36
CA TRP A 16 23.11 9.56 11.96
C TRP A 16 24.04 8.58 12.68
N LYS A 17 25.22 8.33 12.09
CA LYS A 17 26.21 7.38 12.63
C LYS A 17 26.68 7.75 14.03
N ASP A 18 26.93 9.03 14.26
CA ASP A 18 27.47 9.56 15.51
C ASP A 18 26.37 10.20 16.38
N GLY A 19 25.10 9.86 16.12
CA GLY A 19 23.96 10.32 16.90
C GLY A 19 23.59 9.37 18.03
N GLU A 20 22.55 9.71 18.79
CA GLU A 20 21.96 8.78 19.77
C GLU A 20 21.13 7.71 19.09
N SER A 21 20.97 6.57 19.76
CA SER A 21 20.04 5.54 19.32
C SER A 21 18.60 6.07 19.35
N ASP A 22 17.86 5.79 18.28
CA ASP A 22 16.48 6.21 18.11
C ASP A 22 15.58 4.96 18.03
N HIS A 23 14.45 4.99 18.75
CA HIS A 23 13.54 3.86 18.83
C HIS A 23 12.94 3.49 17.46
N PHE A 24 12.59 4.49 16.65
CA PHE A 24 12.01 4.28 15.33
C PHE A 24 13.03 3.65 14.38
N MET A 25 14.23 4.21 14.33
CA MET A 25 15.32 3.73 13.47
C MET A 25 15.80 2.35 13.87
N SER A 26 15.93 2.08 15.17
CA SER A 26 16.32 0.77 15.67
C SER A 26 15.29 -0.31 15.31
N ALA A 27 14.00 0.00 15.45
CA ALA A 27 12.91 -0.89 15.03
C ALA A 27 12.89 -1.09 13.51
N TYR A 28 13.08 -0.03 12.74
CA TYR A 28 13.14 -0.08 11.28
C TYR A 28 14.29 -0.97 10.78
N VAL A 29 15.49 -0.83 11.37
CA VAL A 29 16.65 -1.64 11.02
C VAL A 29 16.46 -3.11 11.43
N LEU A 30 15.98 -3.39 12.65
CA LEU A 30 15.70 -4.77 13.09
C LEU A 30 14.69 -5.45 12.17
N TRP A 31 13.60 -4.75 11.82
CA TRP A 31 12.58 -5.27 10.93
C TRP A 31 13.15 -5.53 9.53
N GLY A 32 13.89 -4.57 8.96
CA GLY A 32 14.55 -4.71 7.66
C GLY A 32 15.56 -5.85 7.61
N MET A 33 16.36 -6.05 8.69
CA MET A 33 17.26 -7.19 8.82
C MET A 33 16.50 -8.52 8.85
N THR A 34 15.34 -8.55 9.53
CA THR A 34 14.49 -9.75 9.57
C THR A 34 13.90 -10.08 8.20
N LEU A 35 13.48 -9.07 7.44
CA LEU A 35 13.02 -9.25 6.05
C LEU A 35 14.15 -9.77 5.14
N ALA A 36 15.36 -9.24 5.29
CA ALA A 36 16.53 -9.71 4.55
C ALA A 36 16.89 -11.16 4.91
N TYR A 37 16.76 -11.54 6.18
CA TYR A 37 16.91 -12.94 6.61
C TYR A 37 15.88 -13.87 5.93
N TYR A 38 14.61 -13.45 5.83
CA TYR A 38 13.59 -14.20 5.08
C TYR A 38 13.83 -14.26 3.57
N ALA A 39 14.69 -13.39 3.04
CA ALA A 39 15.13 -13.40 1.65
C ALA A 39 16.49 -14.12 1.46
N ASP A 40 16.87 -14.97 2.42
CA ASP A 40 18.10 -15.77 2.42
C ASP A 40 19.39 -14.94 2.32
N VAL A 41 19.35 -13.68 2.79
CA VAL A 41 20.56 -12.84 2.91
C VAL A 41 21.32 -13.25 4.18
N ASP A 42 22.60 -13.56 4.03
CA ASP A 42 23.48 -13.86 5.15
C ASP A 42 23.72 -12.62 6.02
N LEU A 43 23.31 -12.70 7.29
CA LEU A 43 23.37 -11.60 8.25
C LEU A 43 23.97 -12.07 9.57
N LYS A 44 24.73 -11.18 10.22
CA LYS A 44 25.25 -11.40 11.57
C LYS A 44 24.10 -11.44 12.59
N PHE A 45 23.74 -12.63 13.05
CA PHE A 45 22.66 -12.84 14.01
C PHE A 45 22.83 -12.00 15.28
N ASP A 46 24.03 -11.92 15.83
CA ASP A 46 24.32 -11.16 17.05
C ASP A 46 24.00 -9.66 16.93
N VAL A 47 24.13 -9.10 15.72
CA VAL A 47 23.77 -7.70 15.46
C VAL A 47 22.26 -7.50 15.62
N ALA A 48 21.45 -8.38 14.99
CA ALA A 48 19.99 -8.33 15.10
C ALA A 48 19.52 -8.63 16.53
N LYS A 49 20.19 -9.58 17.21
CA LYS A 49 19.89 -9.90 18.61
C LYS A 49 20.12 -8.70 19.54
N ARG A 50 21.24 -7.99 19.39
CA ARG A 50 21.52 -6.77 20.19
C ARG A 50 20.47 -5.68 19.96
N ALA A 51 20.01 -5.52 18.73
CA ALA A 51 18.90 -4.62 18.39
C ALA A 51 17.61 -4.99 19.12
N ALA A 52 17.27 -6.28 19.12
CA ALA A 52 16.10 -6.79 19.82
C ALA A 52 16.23 -6.62 21.33
N ASP A 53 17.41 -6.87 21.90
CA ASP A 53 17.67 -6.68 23.34
C ASP A 53 17.54 -5.20 23.75
N TYR A 54 18.01 -4.27 22.92
CA TYR A 54 17.83 -2.82 23.08
C TYR A 54 16.34 -2.44 23.06
N LEU A 55 15.65 -2.70 21.95
CA LEU A 55 14.24 -2.36 21.77
C LEU A 55 13.34 -2.98 22.85
N ASN A 56 13.63 -4.20 23.28
CA ASN A 56 12.85 -4.89 24.31
C ASN A 56 12.92 -4.18 25.67
N LYS A 57 14.04 -3.54 26.01
CA LYS A 57 14.18 -2.74 27.23
C LYS A 57 13.50 -1.37 27.08
N GLU A 58 13.69 -0.73 25.93
CA GLU A 58 13.17 0.62 25.67
C GLU A 58 11.65 0.68 25.45
N LEU A 59 10.96 -0.46 25.29
CA LEU A 59 9.50 -0.50 25.12
C LEU A 59 8.73 0.28 26.21
N VAL A 60 9.28 0.35 27.43
CA VAL A 60 8.66 1.04 28.57
C VAL A 60 8.71 2.56 28.45
N GLU A 61 9.66 3.11 27.69
CA GLU A 61 9.79 4.55 27.49
C GLU A 61 8.69 5.12 26.59
N GLU A 62 8.05 4.26 25.78
CA GLU A 62 7.01 4.66 24.82
C GLU A 62 5.58 4.34 25.30
N GLU A 63 5.38 4.13 26.61
CA GLU A 63 4.06 3.78 27.18
C GLU A 63 2.97 4.84 26.90
N SER A 64 3.34 6.10 26.74
CA SER A 64 2.42 7.19 26.37
C SER A 64 2.28 7.41 24.85
N ASN A 65 3.10 6.74 24.03
CA ASN A 65 3.18 6.92 22.60
C ASN A 65 2.89 5.58 21.89
N PHE A 66 1.60 5.26 21.77
CA PHE A 66 1.15 3.96 21.29
C PHE A 66 1.63 3.63 19.87
N ASP A 67 1.81 4.63 19.02
CA ASP A 67 2.27 4.43 17.63
C ASP A 67 3.72 3.93 17.61
N GLN A 68 4.59 4.58 18.39
CA GLN A 68 5.99 4.18 18.52
C GLN A 68 6.12 2.84 19.25
N GLN A 69 5.35 2.63 20.33
CA GLN A 69 5.37 1.38 21.08
C GLN A 69 4.90 0.19 20.22
N ALA A 70 3.86 0.37 19.39
CA ALA A 70 3.40 -0.65 18.46
C ALA A 70 4.41 -0.93 17.35
N TRP A 71 5.12 0.09 16.87
CA TRP A 71 6.17 -0.06 15.87
C TRP A 71 7.35 -0.89 16.38
N MET A 72 7.83 -0.59 17.59
CA MET A 72 8.86 -1.37 18.26
C MET A 72 8.41 -2.81 18.52
N LEU A 73 7.18 -2.98 19.04
CA LEU A 73 6.61 -4.30 19.30
C LEU A 73 6.45 -5.13 18.02
N HIS A 74 6.05 -4.51 16.90
CA HIS A 74 5.98 -5.17 15.60
C HIS A 74 7.35 -5.69 15.17
N ALA A 75 8.38 -4.85 15.18
CA ALA A 75 9.73 -5.26 14.82
C ALA A 75 10.25 -6.43 15.69
N LEU A 76 10.02 -6.35 17.01
CA LEU A 76 10.41 -7.38 17.97
C LEU A 76 9.70 -8.72 17.71
N THR A 77 8.38 -8.69 17.50
CA THR A 77 7.57 -9.90 17.31
C THR A 77 7.84 -10.57 15.96
N VAL A 78 8.13 -9.80 14.91
CA VAL A 78 8.58 -10.32 13.61
C VAL A 78 9.95 -10.99 13.74
N PHE A 79 10.91 -10.35 14.42
CA PHE A 79 12.23 -10.96 14.68
C PHE A 79 12.10 -12.26 15.47
N GLN A 80 11.32 -12.26 16.54
CA GLN A 80 11.00 -13.43 17.36
C GLN A 80 10.40 -14.59 16.54
N ALA A 81 9.45 -14.29 15.66
CA ALA A 81 8.88 -15.28 14.76
C ALA A 81 9.93 -15.87 13.80
N SER A 82 10.87 -15.05 13.30
CA SER A 82 11.95 -15.52 12.41
C SER A 82 12.90 -16.53 13.05
N VAL A 83 13.12 -16.42 14.36
CA VAL A 83 13.96 -17.34 15.15
C VAL A 83 13.14 -18.44 15.84
N LYS A 84 11.86 -18.58 15.51
CA LYS A 84 10.93 -19.55 16.10
C LYS A 84 10.79 -19.43 17.63
N ASN A 85 10.98 -18.22 18.17
CA ASN A 85 10.75 -17.94 19.59
C ASN A 85 9.47 -17.10 19.75
N THR A 86 8.34 -17.76 19.96
CA THR A 86 7.03 -17.08 20.09
C THR A 86 6.71 -16.66 21.53
N LYS A 87 7.63 -16.85 22.49
CA LYS A 87 7.37 -16.49 23.89
C LYS A 87 7.71 -15.01 24.12
N PRO A 88 6.72 -14.16 24.41
CA PRO A 88 6.99 -12.76 24.69
C PRO A 88 7.73 -12.58 26.01
N SER A 89 8.54 -11.52 26.10
CA SER A 89 9.10 -11.04 27.36
C SER A 89 8.02 -10.34 28.21
N GLU A 90 8.32 -10.08 29.48
CA GLU A 90 7.44 -9.28 30.35
C GLU A 90 7.22 -7.86 29.79
N PHE A 91 8.27 -7.24 29.24
CA PHE A 91 8.17 -5.91 28.61
C PHE A 91 7.25 -5.92 27.37
N GLN A 92 7.36 -6.95 26.53
CA GLN A 92 6.50 -7.10 25.36
C GLN A 92 5.05 -7.37 25.73
N LEU A 93 4.80 -8.19 26.77
CA LEU A 93 3.45 -8.41 27.29
C LEU A 93 2.85 -7.12 27.86
N LYS A 94 3.64 -6.36 28.63
CA LYS A 94 3.21 -5.06 29.19
C LYS A 94 2.87 -4.08 28.06
N ALA A 95 3.75 -3.93 27.07
CA ALA A 95 3.52 -3.09 25.90
C ALA A 95 2.27 -3.53 25.11
N PHE A 96 2.14 -4.82 24.82
CA PHE A 96 0.97 -5.36 24.13
C PHE A 96 -0.34 -5.03 24.88
N ASN A 97 -0.36 -5.25 26.19
CA ASN A 97 -1.54 -4.97 27.01
C ASN A 97 -1.88 -3.48 27.07
N ASN A 98 -0.87 -2.60 27.22
CA ASN A 98 -1.05 -1.15 27.20
C ASN A 98 -1.71 -0.67 25.89
N ILE A 99 -1.19 -1.11 24.74
CA ILE A 99 -1.73 -0.74 23.43
C ILE A 99 -3.13 -1.35 23.23
N TRP A 100 -3.35 -2.60 23.68
CA TRP A 100 -4.63 -3.29 23.58
C TRP A 100 -5.75 -2.63 24.42
N GLU A 101 -5.44 -2.22 25.64
CA GLU A 101 -6.37 -1.52 26.53
C GLU A 101 -6.77 -0.16 25.96
N ASN A 102 -5.85 0.49 25.21
CA ASN A 102 -6.09 1.75 24.52
C ASN A 102 -6.48 1.60 23.04
N ARG A 103 -6.88 0.41 22.58
CA ARG A 103 -7.10 0.10 21.15
C ARG A 103 -8.10 1.02 20.42
N GLU A 104 -9.04 1.60 21.16
CA GLU A 104 -10.04 2.54 20.63
C GLU A 104 -9.44 3.88 20.20
N LYS A 105 -8.23 4.22 20.70
CA LYS A 105 -7.51 5.46 20.35
C LYS A 105 -6.55 5.30 19.18
N LEU A 106 -6.33 4.08 18.70
CA LEU A 106 -5.31 3.79 17.69
C LEU A 106 -5.82 4.17 16.30
N ASN A 107 -4.96 4.79 15.50
CA ASN A 107 -5.18 4.92 14.07
C ASN A 107 -5.01 3.55 13.37
N ALA A 108 -5.35 3.50 12.08
CA ALA A 108 -5.33 2.26 11.30
C ALA A 108 -3.93 1.64 11.21
N TYR A 109 -2.90 2.48 11.08
CA TYR A 109 -1.50 2.05 11.06
C TYR A 109 -1.14 1.28 12.34
N THR A 110 -1.35 1.91 13.49
CA THR A 110 -0.99 1.34 14.80
C THR A 110 -1.83 0.11 15.13
N ARG A 111 -3.11 0.11 14.75
CA ARG A 111 -3.99 -1.06 14.87
C ARG A 111 -3.52 -2.24 14.01
N ALA A 112 -3.07 -1.99 12.77
CA ALA A 112 -2.54 -3.04 11.90
C ALA A 112 -1.23 -3.65 12.45
N LEU A 113 -0.33 -2.81 12.98
CA LEU A 113 0.88 -3.29 13.65
C LEU A 113 0.57 -4.15 14.88
N LEU A 114 -0.38 -3.73 15.71
CA LEU A 114 -0.80 -4.52 16.87
C LEU A 114 -1.45 -5.84 16.42
N ALA A 115 -2.22 -5.84 15.34
CA ALA A 115 -2.83 -7.05 14.79
C ALA A 115 -1.78 -8.05 14.32
N LEU A 116 -0.77 -7.59 13.58
CA LEU A 116 0.38 -8.40 13.15
C LEU A 116 1.18 -8.92 14.36
N SER A 117 1.40 -8.07 15.36
CA SER A 117 2.09 -8.47 16.60
C SER A 117 1.29 -9.54 17.36
N ALA A 118 -0.03 -9.37 17.47
CA ALA A 118 -0.93 -10.36 18.08
C ALA A 118 -0.86 -11.71 17.34
N HIS A 119 -0.82 -11.68 16.01
CA HIS A 119 -0.66 -12.88 15.18
C HIS A 119 0.66 -13.60 15.49
N HIS A 120 1.79 -12.90 15.48
CA HIS A 120 3.11 -13.47 15.77
C HIS A 120 3.24 -14.01 17.21
N LEU A 121 2.52 -13.42 18.16
CA LEU A 121 2.43 -13.89 19.55
C LEU A 121 1.42 -15.02 19.76
N GLY A 122 0.76 -15.50 18.70
CA GLY A 122 -0.25 -16.56 18.79
C GLY A 122 -1.59 -16.13 19.40
N GLN A 123 -1.81 -14.83 19.62
CA GLN A 123 -3.06 -14.26 20.14
C GLN A 123 -4.11 -14.09 19.03
N ARG A 124 -4.51 -15.22 18.41
CA ARG A 124 -5.36 -15.24 17.20
C ARG A 124 -6.69 -14.50 17.37
N ASP A 125 -7.36 -14.66 18.51
CA ASP A 125 -8.65 -14.00 18.76
C ASP A 125 -8.51 -12.48 18.80
N LYS A 126 -7.45 -11.97 19.47
CA LYS A 126 -7.17 -10.53 19.52
C LYS A 126 -6.76 -9.98 18.15
N ALA A 127 -5.97 -10.74 17.38
CA ALA A 127 -5.59 -10.37 16.02
C ALA A 127 -6.85 -10.20 15.14
N MET A 128 -7.80 -11.14 15.23
CA MET A 128 -9.06 -11.09 14.49
C MET A 128 -9.96 -9.92 14.93
N VAL A 129 -10.01 -9.60 16.23
CA VAL A 129 -10.74 -8.41 16.72
C VAL A 129 -10.17 -7.13 16.11
N LEU A 130 -8.84 -6.98 16.08
CA LEU A 130 -8.19 -5.79 15.51
C LEU A 130 -8.45 -5.67 14.00
N VAL A 131 -8.44 -6.79 13.28
CA VAL A 131 -8.82 -6.82 11.85
C VAL A 131 -10.26 -6.37 11.65
N ARG A 132 -11.20 -6.86 12.46
CA ARG A 132 -12.61 -6.41 12.39
C ARG A 132 -12.73 -4.92 12.68
N ASN A 133 -12.02 -4.41 13.68
CA ASN A 133 -12.03 -2.98 13.99
C ASN A 133 -11.38 -2.11 12.89
N LEU A 134 -10.54 -2.66 12.02
CA LEU A 134 -10.05 -1.90 10.85
C LEU A 134 -11.21 -1.59 9.88
N GLU A 135 -12.28 -2.40 9.85
CA GLU A 135 -13.45 -2.09 9.00
C GLU A 135 -14.18 -0.81 9.43
N ASP A 136 -14.09 -0.40 10.70
CA ASP A 136 -14.81 0.78 11.23
C ASP A 136 -14.25 2.11 10.69
N GLY A 137 -12.97 2.13 10.30
CA GLY A 137 -12.26 3.34 9.82
C GLY A 137 -12.02 3.40 8.32
N VAL A 138 -12.59 2.48 7.55
CA VAL A 138 -12.29 2.35 6.11
C VAL A 138 -12.99 3.44 5.29
N LYS A 139 -12.20 4.16 4.49
CA LYS A 139 -12.70 5.08 3.45
C LYS A 139 -12.93 4.27 2.18
N ARG A 140 -14.18 4.12 1.74
CA ARG A 140 -14.55 3.37 0.53
C ARG A 140 -14.99 4.31 -0.58
N ASP A 141 -14.54 4.03 -1.79
CA ASP A 141 -15.04 4.65 -3.01
C ASP A 141 -15.45 3.56 -4.00
N ASN A 142 -16.76 3.46 -4.26
CA ASN A 142 -17.34 2.47 -5.16
C ASN A 142 -17.30 2.91 -6.63
N THR A 143 -16.96 4.17 -6.91
CA THR A 143 -16.92 4.74 -8.25
C THR A 143 -15.61 5.49 -8.50
N PRO A 144 -14.44 4.83 -8.33
CA PRO A 144 -13.12 5.48 -8.42
C PRO A 144 -12.72 5.88 -9.85
N ASP A 145 -13.61 5.69 -10.83
CA ASP A 145 -13.51 6.14 -12.22
C ASP A 145 -14.27 7.47 -12.46
N VAL A 146 -15.05 7.96 -11.49
CA VAL A 146 -15.84 9.18 -11.63
C VAL A 146 -15.17 10.38 -10.98
N SER A 147 -15.26 11.54 -11.65
CA SER A 147 -14.75 12.81 -11.14
C SER A 147 -15.38 13.23 -9.82
N VAL A 148 -14.53 13.44 -8.81
CA VAL A 148 -14.95 14.03 -7.53
C VAL A 148 -15.19 15.55 -7.63
N ILE A 149 -14.61 16.23 -8.63
CA ILE A 149 -14.73 17.68 -8.82
C ILE A 149 -15.83 18.07 -9.81
N ASP A 150 -16.25 17.16 -10.69
CA ASP A 150 -17.30 17.39 -11.69
C ASP A 150 -18.39 16.31 -11.57
N ARG A 151 -19.17 16.43 -10.49
CA ARG A 151 -20.19 15.46 -10.11
C ARG A 151 -21.37 15.52 -11.09
N GLY A 152 -21.40 14.58 -12.04
CA GLY A 152 -22.50 14.41 -13.00
C GLY A 152 -22.08 14.32 -14.47
N ALA A 153 -20.80 14.55 -14.78
CA ALA A 153 -20.29 14.43 -16.14
C ALA A 153 -20.26 12.98 -16.64
N GLU A 154 -19.98 12.02 -15.76
CA GLU A 154 -19.76 10.62 -16.11
C GLU A 154 -20.53 9.68 -15.16
N LYS A 155 -21.00 8.55 -15.71
CA LYS A 155 -21.57 7.44 -14.93
C LYS A 155 -20.50 6.38 -14.77
N SER A 156 -20.33 5.90 -13.55
CA SER A 156 -19.40 4.81 -13.26
C SER A 156 -19.78 3.55 -14.04
N ASN A 157 -18.76 2.84 -14.52
CA ASN A 157 -18.97 1.55 -15.16
C ASN A 157 -19.16 0.44 -14.10
N GLU A 158 -20.19 -0.40 -14.24
CA GLU A 158 -20.50 -1.48 -13.29
C GLU A 158 -19.34 -2.49 -13.09
N ALA A 159 -18.43 -2.60 -14.07
CA ALA A 159 -17.27 -3.47 -13.99
C ALA A 159 -16.10 -2.86 -13.17
N VAL A 160 -16.24 -1.62 -12.70
CA VAL A 160 -15.18 -0.94 -11.94
C VAL A 160 -15.06 -1.54 -10.56
N ILE A 161 -13.83 -1.91 -10.21
CA ILE A 161 -13.49 -2.36 -8.88
C ILE A 161 -13.44 -1.13 -7.98
N GLY A 162 -14.17 -1.14 -6.86
CA GLY A 162 -14.09 -0.10 -5.84
C GLY A 162 -12.69 0.02 -5.23
N THR A 163 -12.45 1.08 -4.48
CA THR A 163 -11.23 1.28 -3.71
C THR A 163 -11.54 1.40 -2.23
N ALA A 164 -10.58 1.02 -1.39
CA ALA A 164 -10.67 1.18 0.05
C ALA A 164 -9.32 1.57 0.64
N HIS A 165 -9.30 2.50 1.60
CA HIS A 165 -8.08 2.92 2.27
C HIS A 165 -8.30 3.45 3.68
N TRP A 166 -7.20 3.73 4.36
CA TRP A 166 -7.16 4.35 5.68
C TRP A 166 -6.12 5.46 5.71
N GLY A 167 -6.11 6.22 6.81
CA GLY A 167 -5.17 7.30 7.04
C GLY A 167 -5.52 8.56 6.26
N GLU A 168 -4.65 9.55 6.35
CA GLU A 168 -4.83 10.86 5.77
C GLU A 168 -4.22 10.95 4.37
N ASP A 169 -4.94 11.66 3.51
CA ASP A 169 -4.49 12.02 2.17
C ASP A 169 -3.90 13.43 2.24
N GLY A 170 -2.58 13.58 2.04
CA GLY A 170 -1.92 14.89 1.99
C GLY A 170 -0.95 15.16 3.15
N ILE A 171 -1.04 16.34 3.77
CA ILE A 171 -0.11 16.77 4.83
C ILE A 171 -0.63 16.28 6.19
N TYR A 172 0.21 15.52 6.87
CA TYR A 172 -0.03 15.02 8.22
C TYR A 172 1.19 15.30 9.10
N TYR A 173 0.95 15.48 10.41
CA TYR A 173 2.00 15.82 11.38
C TYR A 173 2.59 14.60 12.08
N ARG A 174 1.80 13.53 12.28
CA ARG A 174 2.28 12.27 12.82
C ARG A 174 2.59 11.32 11.67
N TRP A 175 3.76 10.70 11.73
CA TRP A 175 4.20 9.78 10.67
C TRP A 175 3.23 8.60 10.45
N SER A 176 2.54 8.14 11.51
CA SER A 176 1.60 7.02 11.50
C SER A 176 0.26 7.34 10.81
N ASP A 177 -0.02 8.61 10.53
CA ASP A 177 -1.29 9.04 9.91
C ASP A 177 -1.26 8.94 8.38
N GLY A 178 -0.11 8.68 7.76
CA GLY A 178 0.03 8.63 6.30
C GLY A 178 -0.80 7.53 5.64
N GLY A 179 -1.65 7.90 4.67
CA GLY A 179 -2.61 6.97 4.08
C GLY A 179 -2.01 5.76 3.36
N VAL A 180 -0.90 5.95 2.62
CA VAL A 180 -0.25 4.86 1.87
C VAL A 180 0.37 3.83 2.80
N GLU A 181 1.15 4.27 3.79
CA GLU A 181 1.82 3.37 4.72
C GLU A 181 0.79 2.67 5.64
N ALA A 182 -0.19 3.39 6.18
CA ALA A 182 -1.28 2.80 6.96
C ALA A 182 -2.03 1.73 6.17
N THR A 183 -2.45 2.06 4.95
CA THR A 183 -3.19 1.13 4.07
C THR A 183 -2.36 -0.10 3.69
N SER A 184 -1.05 0.07 3.49
CA SER A 184 -0.14 -1.04 3.19
C SER A 184 0.04 -1.99 4.38
N PHE A 185 0.17 -1.47 5.60
CA PHE A 185 0.21 -2.32 6.80
C PHE A 185 -1.14 -3.01 7.06
N VAL A 186 -2.25 -2.32 6.82
CA VAL A 186 -3.58 -2.94 6.88
C VAL A 186 -3.69 -4.09 5.89
N LEU A 187 -3.28 -3.89 4.62
CA LEU A 187 -3.28 -4.97 3.62
C LEU A 187 -2.47 -6.19 4.11
N ARG A 188 -1.27 -5.97 4.66
CA ARG A 188 -0.46 -7.06 5.23
C ARG A 188 -1.16 -7.76 6.39
N ALA A 189 -1.83 -7.02 7.28
CA ALA A 189 -2.60 -7.59 8.37
C ALA A 189 -3.78 -8.43 7.87
N LEU A 190 -4.54 -7.93 6.89
CA LEU A 190 -5.64 -8.67 6.26
C LEU A 190 -5.13 -9.98 5.63
N LEU A 191 -4.11 -9.90 4.79
CA LEU A 191 -3.52 -11.09 4.13
C LEU A 191 -3.00 -12.13 5.12
N THR A 192 -2.48 -11.70 6.27
CA THR A 192 -1.88 -12.58 7.27
C THR A 192 -2.93 -13.23 8.19
N ILE A 193 -4.00 -12.51 8.53
CA ILE A 193 -4.94 -12.88 9.60
C ILE A 193 -6.29 -13.33 9.05
N ASP A 194 -6.77 -12.68 8.00
CA ASP A 194 -8.05 -12.95 7.34
C ASP A 194 -7.89 -12.88 5.80
N PRO A 195 -7.20 -13.85 5.18
CA PRO A 195 -6.85 -13.82 3.75
C PRO A 195 -8.05 -13.85 2.80
N GLN A 196 -9.25 -14.08 3.32
CA GLN A 196 -10.51 -14.04 2.55
C GLN A 196 -11.29 -12.75 2.79
N ASN A 197 -10.69 -11.75 3.44
CA ASN A 197 -11.36 -10.50 3.73
C ASN A 197 -11.73 -9.77 2.43
N LYS A 198 -13.00 -9.38 2.31
CA LYS A 198 -13.56 -8.65 1.15
C LYS A 198 -12.86 -7.32 0.85
N LEU A 199 -12.11 -6.75 1.80
CA LEU A 199 -11.39 -5.49 1.60
C LEU A 199 -10.06 -5.67 0.87
N ILE A 200 -9.51 -6.89 0.77
CA ILE A 200 -8.18 -7.11 0.17
C ILE A 200 -8.11 -6.57 -1.27
N GLU A 201 -9.10 -6.87 -2.11
CA GLU A 201 -9.12 -6.43 -3.50
C GLU A 201 -9.32 -4.90 -3.62
N PRO A 202 -10.32 -4.26 -2.98
CA PRO A 202 -10.45 -2.80 -2.98
C PRO A 202 -9.23 -2.04 -2.44
N VAL A 203 -8.57 -2.59 -1.43
CA VAL A 203 -7.35 -2.00 -0.85
C VAL A 203 -6.17 -2.08 -1.81
N THR A 204 -6.00 -3.23 -2.45
CA THR A 204 -4.98 -3.44 -3.48
C THR A 204 -5.19 -2.48 -4.65
N ASN A 205 -6.44 -2.33 -5.10
CA ASN A 205 -6.80 -1.41 -6.17
C ASN A 205 -6.49 0.05 -5.81
N TRP A 206 -6.79 0.47 -4.56
CA TRP A 206 -6.44 1.81 -4.09
C TRP A 206 -4.93 2.07 -4.13
N LEU A 207 -4.12 1.12 -3.65
CA LEU A 207 -2.66 1.24 -3.66
C LEU A 207 -2.10 1.35 -5.08
N VAL A 208 -2.59 0.53 -6.01
CA VAL A 208 -2.18 0.57 -7.43
C VAL A 208 -2.56 1.90 -8.07
N LYS A 209 -3.78 2.41 -7.84
CA LYS A 209 -4.23 3.72 -8.35
C LYS A 209 -3.47 4.91 -7.74
N ASN A 210 -2.97 4.79 -6.52
CA ASN A 210 -2.17 5.83 -5.87
C ASN A 210 -0.68 5.81 -6.22
N ARG A 211 -0.25 4.90 -7.11
CA ARG A 211 1.13 4.83 -7.58
C ARG A 211 1.46 6.00 -8.51
N ARG A 212 2.61 6.64 -8.30
CA ARG A 212 3.15 7.73 -9.13
C ARG A 212 4.40 7.25 -9.87
N GLY A 213 4.22 6.79 -11.11
CA GLY A 213 5.31 6.19 -11.87
C GLY A 213 5.81 4.90 -11.22
N ALA A 214 7.07 4.86 -10.79
CA ALA A 214 7.67 3.68 -10.16
C ALA A 214 7.62 3.68 -8.62
N GLN A 215 6.92 4.65 -8.00
CA GLN A 215 6.97 4.86 -6.56
C GLN A 215 5.64 5.37 -5.98
N TRP A 216 5.58 5.44 -4.65
CA TRP A 216 4.55 6.16 -3.90
C TRP A 216 5.15 7.44 -3.30
N SER A 217 4.47 8.07 -2.33
CA SER A 217 4.78 9.43 -1.88
C SER A 217 6.20 9.62 -1.36
N ASN A 218 6.80 8.58 -0.78
CA ASN A 218 8.16 8.59 -0.25
C ASN A 218 8.77 7.16 -0.26
N THR A 219 10.01 7.02 0.20
CA THR A 219 10.74 5.74 0.22
C THR A 219 10.14 4.70 1.18
N ARG A 220 9.61 5.12 2.34
CA ARG A 220 8.93 4.21 3.29
C ARG A 220 7.64 3.68 2.69
N ASP A 221 6.79 4.56 2.19
CA ASP A 221 5.56 4.22 1.47
C ASP A 221 5.86 3.22 0.35
N THR A 222 6.86 3.52 -0.47
CA THR A 222 7.25 2.65 -1.59
C THR A 222 7.70 1.28 -1.10
N ALA A 223 8.54 1.21 -0.07
CA ALA A 223 9.03 -0.05 0.47
C ALA A 223 7.90 -0.92 1.05
N ILE A 224 7.05 -0.35 1.91
CA ILE A 224 5.96 -1.11 2.53
C ILE A 224 4.90 -1.52 1.51
N THR A 225 4.56 -0.66 0.55
CA THR A 225 3.57 -1.01 -0.48
C THR A 225 4.08 -2.12 -1.37
N ILE A 226 5.36 -2.12 -1.76
CA ILE A 226 5.95 -3.23 -2.53
C ILE A 226 5.89 -4.53 -1.73
N LEU A 227 6.22 -4.51 -0.44
CA LEU A 227 6.11 -5.68 0.43
C LEU A 227 4.67 -6.18 0.50
N ALA A 228 3.70 -5.29 0.73
CA ALA A 228 2.29 -5.63 0.83
C ALA A 228 1.73 -6.21 -0.48
N LEU A 229 2.09 -5.63 -1.63
CA LEU A 229 1.68 -6.13 -2.95
C LEU A 229 2.34 -7.48 -3.27
N ASN A 230 3.58 -7.69 -2.85
CA ASN A 230 4.22 -9.01 -2.96
C ASN A 230 3.54 -10.07 -2.07
N ASP A 231 3.15 -9.70 -0.85
CA ASP A 231 2.37 -10.57 0.04
C ASP A 231 0.99 -10.90 -0.58
N TYR A 232 0.37 -9.91 -1.24
CA TYR A 232 -0.87 -10.11 -2.00
C TYR A 232 -0.67 -11.12 -3.12
N LEU A 233 0.34 -10.94 -3.97
CA LEU A 233 0.64 -11.84 -5.10
C LEU A 233 0.88 -13.29 -4.64
N LYS A 234 1.54 -13.48 -3.50
CA LYS A 234 1.78 -14.81 -2.91
C LYS A 234 0.50 -15.44 -2.36
N THR A 235 -0.33 -14.67 -1.67
CA THR A 235 -1.53 -15.16 -0.97
C THR A 235 -2.70 -15.42 -1.92
N SER A 236 -2.89 -14.56 -2.92
CA SER A 236 -3.97 -14.64 -3.91
C SER A 236 -3.75 -15.73 -4.96
N GLY A 237 -2.50 -16.17 -5.18
CA GLY A 237 -2.15 -17.13 -6.22
C GLY A 237 -1.91 -16.51 -7.60
N GLU A 238 -1.87 -15.17 -7.70
CA GLU A 238 -1.63 -14.41 -8.94
C GLU A 238 -0.28 -14.72 -9.62
N LEU A 239 0.68 -15.33 -8.90
CA LEU A 239 1.97 -15.76 -9.45
C LEU A 239 1.95 -17.11 -10.17
N LYS A 240 0.81 -17.80 -10.18
CA LYS A 240 0.68 -19.10 -10.85
C LYS A 240 -0.53 -19.11 -11.78
N PRO A 241 -0.66 -18.13 -12.69
CA PRO A 241 -1.69 -18.21 -13.71
C PRO A 241 -1.37 -19.41 -14.61
N GLU A 242 -2.40 -20.17 -14.94
CA GLU A 242 -2.36 -21.18 -15.98
C GLU A 242 -3.61 -20.96 -16.82
N LEU A 243 -3.51 -20.05 -17.79
CA LEU A 243 -4.64 -19.67 -18.62
C LEU A 243 -4.22 -19.27 -20.03
N ASP A 244 -5.09 -19.59 -20.98
CA ASP A 244 -4.98 -19.12 -22.36
C ASP A 244 -5.98 -18.00 -22.58
N TYR A 245 -5.54 -16.91 -23.20
CA TYR A 245 -6.41 -15.83 -23.62
C TYR A 245 -6.13 -15.42 -25.06
N GLU A 246 -7.14 -14.85 -25.69
CA GLU A 246 -7.00 -14.18 -26.98
C GLU A 246 -7.50 -12.74 -26.88
N LEU A 247 -6.80 -11.85 -27.56
CA LEU A 247 -7.15 -10.46 -27.75
C LEU A 247 -7.84 -10.31 -29.10
N LEU A 248 -9.07 -9.82 -29.09
CA LEU A 248 -9.82 -9.51 -30.29
C LEU A 248 -10.07 -8.00 -30.40
N VAL A 249 -10.02 -7.49 -31.62
CA VAL A 249 -10.45 -6.13 -31.97
C VAL A 249 -11.51 -6.25 -33.06
N ASN A 250 -12.71 -5.77 -32.78
CA ASN A 250 -13.86 -5.84 -33.69
C ASN A 250 -14.09 -7.28 -34.22
N GLY A 251 -13.98 -8.27 -33.33
CA GLY A 251 -14.14 -9.69 -33.63
C GLY A 251 -12.95 -10.37 -34.33
N LYS A 252 -11.92 -9.62 -34.76
CA LYS A 252 -10.70 -10.19 -35.36
C LYS A 252 -9.65 -10.46 -34.29
N VAL A 253 -9.06 -11.66 -34.32
CA VAL A 253 -8.00 -12.04 -33.38
C VAL A 253 -6.71 -11.27 -33.70
N VAL A 254 -6.22 -10.52 -32.73
CA VAL A 254 -4.95 -9.78 -32.77
C VAL A 254 -3.82 -10.64 -32.22
N ALA A 255 -4.08 -11.35 -31.12
CA ALA A 255 -3.09 -12.19 -30.47
C ALA A 255 -3.75 -13.32 -29.69
N THR A 256 -3.03 -14.45 -29.59
CA THR A 256 -3.33 -15.54 -28.67
C THR A 256 -2.11 -15.74 -27.78
N LYS A 257 -2.31 -15.77 -26.47
CA LYS A 257 -1.24 -15.98 -25.50
C LYS A 257 -1.64 -17.05 -24.50
N LYS A 258 -0.64 -17.81 -24.10
CA LYS A 258 -0.65 -18.62 -22.90
C LYS A 258 0.08 -17.83 -21.82
N LEU A 259 -0.51 -17.75 -20.63
CA LEU A 259 0.11 -17.17 -19.45
C LEU A 259 0.42 -18.32 -18.49
N SER A 260 1.69 -18.49 -18.18
CA SER A 260 2.18 -19.39 -17.14
C SER A 260 2.80 -18.60 -15.98
N GLY A 261 3.08 -19.26 -14.85
CA GLY A 261 3.78 -18.63 -13.72
C GLY A 261 5.14 -18.02 -14.08
N GLU A 262 5.85 -18.61 -15.05
CA GLU A 262 7.15 -18.10 -15.52
C GLU A 262 7.00 -16.78 -16.29
N ASP A 263 5.86 -16.58 -16.96
CA ASP A 263 5.56 -15.38 -17.75
C ASP A 263 4.95 -14.24 -16.92
N ALA A 264 4.46 -14.53 -15.70
CA ALA A 264 3.64 -13.62 -14.91
C ALA A 264 4.35 -12.28 -14.58
N LEU A 265 5.69 -12.29 -14.46
CA LEU A 265 6.49 -11.10 -14.11
C LEU A 265 7.34 -10.56 -15.27
N ALA A 266 7.37 -11.22 -16.43
CA ALA A 266 8.26 -10.90 -17.55
C ALA A 266 7.77 -9.72 -18.44
N ALA A 267 7.06 -8.74 -17.88
CA ALA A 267 6.29 -7.74 -18.62
C ALA A 267 7.06 -7.01 -19.76
N PRO A 268 6.41 -6.59 -20.88
CA PRO A 268 4.96 -6.63 -21.14
C PRO A 268 4.56 -7.34 -22.45
N SER A 269 3.42 -8.03 -22.42
CA SER A 269 2.66 -8.35 -23.64
C SER A 269 1.90 -7.10 -24.10
N GLN A 270 2.62 -6.10 -24.62
CA GLN A 270 2.00 -4.96 -25.31
C GLN A 270 1.59 -5.40 -26.72
N PHE A 271 0.33 -5.13 -27.07
CA PHE A 271 -0.21 -5.43 -28.39
C PHE A 271 -0.54 -4.12 -29.11
N PRO A 272 0.34 -3.63 -30.01
CA PRO A 272 -0.01 -2.49 -30.85
C PRO A 272 -1.17 -2.88 -31.77
N ILE A 273 -2.25 -2.11 -31.70
CA ILE A 273 -3.41 -2.32 -32.56
C ILE A 273 -3.24 -1.48 -33.83
N ASP A 274 -3.14 -2.14 -34.98
CA ASP A 274 -3.05 -1.46 -36.28
C ASP A 274 -4.32 -0.64 -36.53
N ARG A 275 -4.15 0.60 -36.99
CA ARG A 275 -5.25 1.52 -37.37
C ARG A 275 -6.25 0.89 -38.35
N LYS A 276 -5.83 -0.06 -39.19
CA LYS A 276 -6.69 -0.80 -40.13
C LYS A 276 -7.72 -1.70 -39.44
N MET A 277 -7.48 -2.07 -38.18
CA MET A 277 -8.43 -2.86 -37.38
C MET A 277 -9.45 -2.00 -36.66
N ILE A 278 -9.21 -0.69 -36.60
CA ILE A 278 -10.08 0.30 -35.99
C ILE A 278 -10.99 0.90 -37.07
N VAL A 279 -12.27 1.00 -36.76
CA VAL A 279 -13.28 1.64 -37.61
C VAL A 279 -13.73 2.97 -36.99
N ASP A 280 -14.39 3.80 -37.78
CA ASP A 280 -14.98 5.02 -37.24
C ASP A 280 -16.18 4.67 -36.35
N GLY A 281 -16.31 5.33 -35.20
CA GLY A 281 -17.33 5.06 -34.19
C GLY A 281 -16.91 4.03 -33.14
N ALA A 282 -17.85 3.19 -32.70
CA ALA A 282 -17.61 2.24 -31.62
C ALA A 282 -16.67 1.11 -32.05
N ASN A 283 -15.63 0.88 -31.26
CA ASN A 283 -14.70 -0.23 -31.44
C ASN A 283 -14.76 -1.12 -30.21
N GLU A 284 -14.80 -2.44 -30.44
CA GLU A 284 -14.78 -3.42 -29.35
C GLU A 284 -13.39 -4.03 -29.23
N ILE A 285 -12.78 -3.86 -28.05
CA ILE A 285 -11.59 -4.60 -27.64
C ILE A 285 -12.06 -5.66 -26.64
N ARG A 286 -11.84 -6.93 -26.97
CA ARG A 286 -12.29 -8.05 -26.14
C ARG A 286 -11.12 -8.96 -25.79
N ILE A 287 -10.91 -9.18 -24.51
CA ILE A 287 -10.01 -10.23 -24.01
C ILE A 287 -10.89 -11.44 -23.67
N ARG A 288 -10.73 -12.53 -24.42
CA ARG A 288 -11.49 -13.76 -24.21
C ARG A 288 -10.59 -14.82 -23.61
N ARG A 289 -10.93 -15.29 -22.41
CA ARG A 289 -10.30 -16.48 -21.83
C ARG A 289 -10.76 -17.71 -22.60
N ARG A 290 -9.81 -18.51 -23.08
CA ARG A 290 -10.07 -19.77 -23.80
C ARG A 290 -10.03 -20.97 -22.87
N SER A 291 -9.13 -20.95 -21.89
CA SER A 291 -8.93 -22.04 -20.93
C SER A 291 -8.31 -21.51 -19.64
N GLY A 292 -8.37 -22.30 -18.57
CA GLY A 292 -7.68 -22.01 -17.32
C GLY A 292 -8.37 -21.00 -16.40
N ASN A 293 -7.70 -20.69 -15.30
CA ASN A 293 -8.17 -19.79 -14.24
C ASN A 293 -7.03 -18.85 -13.82
N GLY A 294 -7.40 -17.69 -13.28
CA GLY A 294 -6.47 -16.62 -12.87
C GLY A 294 -6.97 -15.25 -13.29
N ALA A 295 -6.55 -14.20 -12.59
CA ALA A 295 -6.92 -12.85 -12.98
C ALA A 295 -6.17 -12.41 -14.24
N LEU A 296 -6.81 -11.53 -15.00
CA LEU A 296 -6.23 -10.89 -16.17
C LEU A 296 -6.31 -9.39 -15.95
N TYR A 297 -5.18 -8.79 -15.60
CA TYR A 297 -5.05 -7.35 -15.54
C TYR A 297 -4.69 -6.82 -16.92
N PHE A 298 -5.42 -5.81 -17.37
CA PHE A 298 -5.17 -5.18 -18.66
C PHE A 298 -5.33 -3.67 -18.54
N ALA A 299 -4.64 -2.96 -19.42
CA ALA A 299 -4.84 -1.55 -19.67
C ALA A 299 -4.95 -1.36 -21.19
N ALA A 300 -5.89 -0.53 -21.61
CA ALA A 300 -6.02 -0.10 -23.00
C ALA A 300 -5.64 1.38 -23.07
N GLN A 301 -4.75 1.71 -23.99
CA GLN A 301 -4.34 3.10 -24.24
C GLN A 301 -4.61 3.43 -25.70
N ALA A 302 -5.30 4.54 -25.92
CA ALA A 302 -5.49 5.12 -27.25
C ALA A 302 -4.91 6.54 -27.24
N THR A 303 -4.20 6.89 -28.31
CA THR A 303 -3.74 8.27 -28.57
C THR A 303 -4.35 8.72 -29.88
N PHE A 304 -5.13 9.79 -29.86
CA PHE A 304 -5.83 10.32 -31.02
C PHE A 304 -5.96 11.84 -30.93
N PHE A 305 -6.23 12.49 -32.07
CA PHE A 305 -6.62 13.89 -32.12
C PHE A 305 -8.15 13.96 -32.25
N SER A 306 -8.81 14.64 -31.32
CA SER A 306 -10.25 14.91 -31.42
C SER A 306 -10.49 16.05 -32.42
N LEU A 307 -11.48 15.87 -33.29
CA LEU A 307 -11.99 16.93 -34.17
C LEU A 307 -13.20 17.66 -33.56
N GLU A 308 -13.59 17.30 -32.33
CA GLU A 308 -14.72 17.91 -31.64
C GLU A 308 -14.47 19.40 -31.38
N ASN A 309 -15.53 20.19 -31.55
CA ASN A 309 -15.53 21.61 -31.24
C ASN A 309 -16.92 22.04 -30.74
N PRO A 310 -17.10 22.33 -29.44
CA PRO A 310 -16.09 22.30 -28.38
C PRO A 310 -15.74 20.86 -27.95
N ILE A 311 -14.53 20.67 -27.41
CA ILE A 311 -14.17 19.42 -26.72
C ILE A 311 -14.87 19.45 -25.34
N PRO A 312 -15.79 18.53 -25.05
CA PRO A 312 -16.43 18.44 -23.73
C PRO A 312 -15.41 18.05 -22.66
N ALA A 313 -15.64 18.47 -21.41
CA ALA A 313 -14.83 18.01 -20.29
C ALA A 313 -15.05 16.49 -20.10
N ALA A 314 -13.95 15.76 -19.93
CA ALA A 314 -13.93 14.32 -19.65
C ALA A 314 -12.67 13.98 -18.84
N GLY A 315 -12.70 12.90 -18.05
CA GLY A 315 -11.54 12.45 -17.28
C GLY A 315 -11.81 11.17 -16.50
N ASN A 316 -10.81 10.29 -16.41
CA ASN A 316 -10.97 8.98 -15.76
C ASN A 316 -10.36 8.93 -14.34
N GLU A 317 -9.42 9.82 -14.00
CA GLU A 317 -8.73 9.80 -12.68
C GLU A 317 -8.04 11.12 -12.32
N ILE A 318 -7.50 11.83 -13.32
CA ILE A 318 -6.93 13.17 -13.15
C ILE A 318 -7.95 14.18 -13.64
N PHE A 319 -8.32 15.10 -12.75
CA PHE A 319 -9.30 16.12 -13.04
C PHE A 319 -8.68 17.49 -12.86
N ALA A 320 -8.86 18.35 -13.86
CA ALA A 320 -8.33 19.71 -13.85
C ALA A 320 -9.46 20.69 -14.14
N ARG A 321 -9.59 21.71 -13.28
CA ARG A 321 -10.48 22.85 -13.51
C ARG A 321 -9.62 24.09 -13.69
N ARG A 322 -9.92 24.86 -14.74
CA ARG A 322 -9.26 26.14 -15.01
C ARG A 322 -10.28 27.26 -14.91
N ASP A 323 -10.12 28.12 -13.91
CA ASP A 323 -10.91 29.33 -13.74
C ASP A 323 -10.11 30.54 -14.23
N TYR A 324 -10.78 31.48 -14.91
CA TYR A 324 -10.19 32.72 -15.38
C TYR A 324 -10.69 33.88 -14.55
N TYR A 325 -9.77 34.64 -13.96
CA TYR A 325 -10.10 35.83 -13.20
C TYR A 325 -9.58 37.06 -13.95
N LYS A 326 -10.46 38.04 -14.18
CA LYS A 326 -10.05 39.36 -14.65
C LYS A 326 -9.73 40.22 -13.44
N LEU A 327 -8.50 40.73 -13.36
CA LEU A 327 -8.15 41.73 -12.36
C LEU A 327 -8.90 43.02 -12.68
N ILE A 328 -9.70 43.52 -11.73
CA ILE A 328 -10.46 44.76 -11.85
C ILE A 328 -10.01 45.66 -10.72
N SER A 329 -9.42 46.81 -11.06
CA SER A 329 -8.97 47.80 -10.09
C SER A 329 -10.16 48.37 -9.31
N LYS A 330 -10.13 48.33 -7.99
CA LYS A 330 -11.12 49.02 -7.15
C LYS A 330 -10.54 50.32 -6.59
N PRO A 331 -11.22 51.47 -6.75
CA PRO A 331 -10.83 52.69 -6.06
C PRO A 331 -10.94 52.48 -4.54
N THR A 332 -9.89 52.79 -3.81
CA THR A 332 -9.92 52.81 -2.35
C THR A 332 -10.37 54.18 -1.85
N LEU A 333 -10.85 54.21 -0.60
CA LEU A 333 -11.19 55.46 0.09
C LEU A 333 -9.98 56.40 0.26
N LEU A 334 -8.76 55.92 0.01
CA LEU A 334 -7.50 56.66 0.06
C LEU A 334 -6.92 56.86 -1.35
N LYS A 335 -7.66 57.52 -2.26
CA LYS A 335 -7.21 57.98 -3.60
C LYS A 335 -6.15 57.08 -4.28
N GLY A 336 -6.39 55.77 -4.33
CA GLY A 336 -5.51 54.77 -4.95
C GLY A 336 -6.33 53.60 -5.47
N PHE A 337 -5.72 52.75 -6.30
CA PHE A 337 -6.34 51.55 -6.85
C PHE A 337 -5.66 50.30 -6.30
N VAL A 338 -6.43 49.26 -5.99
CA VAL A 338 -5.93 47.88 -5.73
C VAL A 338 -6.47 46.94 -6.79
#